data_AF-A0A1G0JAU9-F1
#
_entry.id   AF-A0A1G0JAU9-F1
#
_cell.length_a   1.000
_cell.length_b   1.000
_cell.length_c   1.000
_cell.angle_alpha   90.00
_cell.angle_beta   90.00
_cell.angle_gamma   90.00
#
_symmetry.space_group_name_H-M   'P 1'
#
loop_
_entity.id
_entity.type
_entity.pdbx_description
1 polymer ?
#
loop_
_entity_poly.entity_id
_entity_poly.type
_entity_poly.pdbx_seq_one_letter_code
_entity_poly.pdbx_strand_id
1 'polypeptide(L)'
;MLYERYGCYACHGYTGETGSGARLNPPRFDQTAFIAYVRNPSGRMTSTGPGAGMPAYATGLSDQDLADILAWLQMLPSFSPPLEEIPLLQR
;
A
#
# COMPACT_ATOMS: atom_id res chain seq x y z
N MET A 1 12.04 2.38 9.64
CA MET A 1 11.20 1.16 9.46
C MET A 1 11.48 0.45 8.14
N LEU A 2 11.03 -0.81 7.95
CA LEU A 2 11.15 -1.52 6.66
C LEU A 2 10.52 -0.70 5.51
N TYR A 3 9.33 -0.16 5.73
CA TYR A 3 8.62 0.69 4.76
C TYR A 3 9.45 1.86 4.22
N GLU A 4 10.17 2.57 5.09
CA GLU A 4 11.07 3.67 4.69
C GLU A 4 12.34 3.15 4.01
N ARG A 5 12.93 2.09 4.58
CA ARG A 5 14.17 1.48 4.09
C ARG A 5 14.04 1.01 2.65
N TYR A 6 12.88 0.46 2.28
CA TYR A 6 12.61 -0.05 0.94
C TYR A 6 11.96 1.01 0.02
N GLY A 7 11.89 2.27 0.44
CA GLY A 7 11.49 3.40 -0.40
C GLY A 7 9.99 3.49 -0.68
N CYS A 8 9.15 2.73 0.03
CA CYS A 8 7.70 2.71 -0.21
C CYS A 8 7.08 4.11 -0.06
N TYR A 9 7.60 4.91 0.88
CA TYR A 9 7.15 6.27 1.14
C TYR A 9 7.29 7.22 -0.06
N ALA A 10 8.21 6.95 -1.01
CA ALA A 10 8.47 7.84 -2.13
C ALA A 10 7.24 8.01 -3.04
N CYS A 11 6.41 6.97 -3.15
CA CYS A 11 5.17 7.01 -3.89
C CYS A 11 3.94 7.02 -2.97
N HIS A 12 4.00 6.37 -1.82
CA HIS A 12 2.83 6.17 -0.94
C HIS A 12 2.76 7.11 0.27
N GLY A 13 3.79 7.95 0.47
CA GLY A 13 3.92 8.86 1.62
C GLY A 13 4.37 8.15 2.89
N TYR A 14 4.84 8.91 3.87
CA TYR A 14 5.33 8.36 5.16
C TYR A 14 4.25 7.66 6.00
N THR A 15 2.98 7.94 5.75
CA THR A 15 1.84 7.35 6.48
C THR A 15 1.01 6.41 5.62
N GLY A 16 1.41 6.16 4.36
CA GLY A 16 0.59 5.43 3.39
C GLY A 16 -0.68 6.18 2.97
N GLU A 17 -0.88 7.43 3.39
CA GLU A 17 -2.11 8.19 3.13
C GLU A 17 -2.00 9.19 1.98
N THR A 18 -0.79 9.70 1.72
CA THR A 18 -0.57 10.87 0.88
C THR A 18 0.61 10.63 -0.05
N GLY A 19 0.37 10.49 -1.35
CA GLY A 19 1.43 10.27 -2.32
C GLY A 19 0.92 10.20 -3.75
N SER A 20 1.83 10.04 -4.71
CA SER A 20 1.49 9.86 -6.14
C SER A 20 1.02 8.44 -6.48
N GLY A 21 1.34 7.46 -5.63
CA GLY A 21 0.85 6.09 -5.70
C GLY A 21 -0.49 5.92 -5.00
N ALA A 22 -1.04 4.69 -5.07
CA ALA A 22 -2.28 4.36 -4.39
C ALA A 22 -2.19 4.56 -2.87
N ARG A 23 -3.29 5.01 -2.25
CA ARG A 23 -3.41 5.09 -0.80
C ARG A 23 -3.37 3.68 -0.18
N LEU A 24 -2.48 3.48 0.80
CA LEU A 24 -2.23 2.19 1.48
C LEU A 24 -2.81 2.11 2.90
N ASN A 25 -3.09 3.24 3.55
CA ASN A 25 -3.69 3.31 4.89
C ASN A 25 -5.12 3.87 4.76
N PRO A 26 -6.19 3.24 5.32
CA PRO A 26 -6.14 1.95 5.98
C PRO A 26 -5.95 0.84 4.95
N PRO A 27 -5.14 -0.19 5.25
CA PRO A 27 -4.90 -1.29 4.33
C PRO A 27 -6.19 -2.09 4.11
N ARG A 28 -6.46 -2.45 2.85
CA ARG A 28 -7.66 -3.21 2.44
C ARG A 28 -7.34 -4.60 1.87
N PHE A 29 -6.10 -5.05 2.02
CA PHE A 29 -5.63 -6.34 1.54
C PHE A 29 -5.45 -7.28 2.73
N ASP A 30 -5.71 -8.57 2.51
CA ASP A 30 -5.13 -9.60 3.38
C ASP A 30 -3.62 -9.74 3.10
N GLN A 31 -2.92 -10.40 4.00
CA GLN A 31 -1.46 -10.57 3.92
C GLN A 31 -1.03 -11.31 2.65
N THR A 32 -1.77 -12.34 2.23
CA THR A 32 -1.42 -13.14 1.04
C THR A 32 -1.55 -12.30 -0.23
N ALA A 33 -2.65 -11.55 -0.36
CA ALA A 33 -2.89 -10.65 -1.47
C ALA A 33 -1.87 -9.51 -1.49
N PHE A 34 -1.52 -8.96 -0.33
CA PHE A 34 -0.48 -7.93 -0.20
C PHE A 34 0.87 -8.43 -0.70
N ILE A 35 1.32 -9.59 -0.21
CA ILE A 35 2.61 -10.19 -0.62
C ILE A 35 2.59 -10.45 -2.13
N ALA A 36 1.55 -11.11 -2.65
CA ALA A 36 1.45 -11.41 -4.08
C ALA A 36 1.53 -10.15 -4.95
N TYR A 37 0.86 -9.07 -4.54
CA TYR A 37 0.88 -7.80 -5.28
C TYR A 37 2.24 -7.12 -5.26
N VAL A 38 2.92 -7.09 -4.10
CA VAL A 38 4.26 -6.48 -3.98
C VAL A 38 5.31 -7.25 -4.79
N ARG A 39 5.16 -8.58 -4.90
CA ARG A 39 6.04 -9.42 -5.74
C ARG A 39 5.81 -9.21 -7.23
N ASN A 40 4.56 -9.05 -7.65
CA ASN A 40 4.19 -8.94 -9.05
C ASN A 40 3.02 -7.95 -9.24
N PRO A 41 3.28 -6.64 -9.18
CA PRO A 41 2.23 -5.64 -9.23
C PRO A 41 1.55 -5.64 -10.61
N SER A 42 0.26 -5.96 -10.63
CA SER A 42 -0.56 -5.91 -11.83
C SER A 42 -1.03 -4.47 -12.09
N GLY A 43 -0.29 -3.70 -12.88
CA GLY A 43 -0.73 -2.35 -13.26
C GLY A 43 0.24 -1.59 -14.14
N ARG A 44 -0.14 -1.37 -15.41
CA ARG A 44 0.34 -0.22 -16.19
C ARG A 44 -0.25 1.04 -15.54
N MET A 45 0.61 1.96 -15.15
CA MET A 45 0.27 3.31 -14.72
C MET A 45 -0.53 4.00 -15.79
N THR A 46 -1.65 4.61 -15.44
CA THR A 46 -2.21 5.76 -16.17
C THR A 46 -3.00 6.60 -15.14
N SER A 47 -3.04 7.93 -15.20
CA SER A 47 -3.65 8.69 -16.30
C SER A 47 -2.89 9.95 -16.75
N THR A 48 -1.64 10.20 -16.32
CA THR A 48 -0.93 11.46 -16.63
C THR A 48 0.43 11.33 -17.34
N GLY A 49 0.81 10.14 -17.84
CA GLY A 49 1.99 9.97 -18.71
C GLY A 49 2.82 8.72 -18.38
N PRO A 50 3.97 8.51 -19.06
CA PRO A 50 4.86 7.38 -18.81
C PRO A 50 5.64 7.58 -17.48
N GLY A 51 4.96 7.45 -16.34
CA GLY A 51 5.56 7.57 -15.01
C GLY A 51 5.57 6.23 -14.30
N ALA A 52 6.75 5.63 -14.09
CA ALA A 52 7.06 4.26 -13.59
C ALA A 52 5.98 3.58 -12.71
N GLY A 53 5.66 2.32 -13.02
CA GLY A 53 4.69 1.53 -12.25
C GLY A 53 5.23 1.23 -10.88
N MET A 54 4.39 0.69 -10.00
CA MET A 54 4.90 0.15 -8.76
C MET A 54 6.00 -0.87 -9.11
N PRO A 55 7.25 -0.69 -8.63
CA PRO A 55 8.32 -1.62 -8.92
C PRO A 55 8.00 -2.97 -8.28
N ALA A 56 8.37 -4.05 -8.97
CA ALA A 56 8.26 -5.39 -8.41
C ALA A 56 9.37 -5.61 -7.38
N TYR A 57 9.00 -5.97 -6.15
CA TYR A 57 9.95 -6.41 -5.13
C TYR A 57 10.07 -7.93 -5.14
N ALA A 58 10.45 -8.49 -6.29
CA ALA A 58 10.56 -9.93 -6.50
C ALA A 58 11.64 -10.58 -5.62
N THR A 59 12.67 -9.82 -5.23
CA THR A 59 13.76 -10.24 -4.35
C THR A 59 14.10 -9.13 -3.34
N GLY A 60 14.94 -9.43 -2.34
CA GLY A 60 15.45 -8.44 -1.38
C GLY A 60 14.55 -8.15 -0.17
N LEU A 61 13.28 -8.52 -0.24
CA LEU A 61 12.36 -8.61 0.90
C LEU A 61 11.99 -10.08 1.12
N SER A 62 11.97 -10.56 2.36
CA SER A 62 11.34 -11.83 2.71
C SER A 62 9.82 -11.66 2.82
N ASP A 63 9.08 -12.77 2.84
CA ASP A 63 7.63 -12.70 3.08
C ASP A 63 7.31 -12.19 4.49
N GLN A 64 8.22 -12.43 5.46
CA GLN A 64 8.10 -11.86 6.79
C GLN A 64 8.29 -10.34 6.79
N ASP A 65 9.26 -9.81 6.03
CA ASP A 65 9.43 -8.36 5.94
C ASP A 65 8.18 -7.68 5.35
N LEU A 66 7.54 -8.32 4.37
CA LEU A 66 6.29 -7.83 3.80
C LEU A 66 5.13 -7.92 4.80
N ALA A 67 5.05 -9.00 5.57
CA ALA A 67 4.07 -9.12 6.66
C ALA A 67 4.24 -8.01 7.70
N ASP A 68 5.49 -7.69 8.08
CA ASP A 68 5.81 -6.64 9.04
C ASP A 68 5.48 -5.24 8.51
N ILE A 69 5.67 -5.00 7.20
CA ILE A 69 5.24 -3.76 6.54
C ILE A 69 3.71 -3.63 6.57
N LEU A 70 2.97 -4.70 6.28
CA LEU A 70 1.50 -4.68 6.34
C LEU A 70 1.00 -4.47 7.76
N ALA A 71 1.59 -5.15 8.74
CA ALA A 71 1.26 -4.97 10.15
C ALA A 71 1.51 -3.53 10.60
N TRP A 72 2.62 -2.93 10.15
CA TRP A 72 2.88 -1.51 10.40
C TRP A 72 1.81 -0.59 9.80
N LEU A 73 1.40 -0.81 8.54
CA LEU A 73 0.30 -0.05 7.92
C LEU A 73 -1.03 -0.21 8.68
N GLN A 74 -1.32 -1.39 9.23
CA GLN A 74 -2.52 -1.65 10.03
C GLN A 74 -2.52 -0.93 11.38
N MET A 75 -1.33 -0.66 11.94
CA MET A 75 -1.17 0.04 13.21
C MET A 75 -1.26 1.56 13.08
N LEU A 76 -1.14 2.11 11.87
CA LEU A 76 -1.21 3.56 11.67
C LEU A 76 -2.62 4.08 11.96
N PRO A 77 -2.76 5.25 12.61
CA PRO A 77 -4.05 5.92 12.66
C PRO A 77 -4.47 6.24 11.22
N SER A 78 -5.74 5.98 10.91
CA SER A 78 -6.31 6.41 9.64
C SER A 78 -7.30 7.53 9.84
N PHE A 79 -7.23 8.55 8.98
CA PHE A 79 -8.24 9.60 8.92
C PHE A 79 -9.46 9.20 8.08
N SER A 80 -9.49 8.00 7.51
CA SER A 80 -10.69 7.48 6.84
C SER A 80 -11.75 7.12 7.87
N PRO A 81 -13.02 7.55 7.69
CA PRO A 81 -14.11 7.07 8.53
C PRO A 81 -14.31 5.54 8.34
N PRO A 82 -14.78 4.82 9.37
CA PRO A 82 -15.25 3.44 9.23
C PRO A 82 -16.26 3.31 8.09
N LEU A 83 -16.29 2.16 7.41
CA LEU A 83 -17.18 1.95 6.27
C LEU A 83 -18.65 2.09 6.68
N GLU A 84 -18.95 1.66 7.90
CA GLU A 84 -20.26 1.73 8.54
C GLU A 84 -20.69 3.18 8.78
N GLU A 85 -19.77 4.14 8.85
CA GLU A 85 -20.09 5.56 9.09
C GLU A 85 -20.28 6.35 7.79
N ILE A 86 -20.13 5.72 6.62
CA ILE A 86 -20.31 6.36 5.31
C ILE A 86 -21.73 6.06 4.80
N PRO A 87 -22.70 7.00 4.86
CA PRO A 87 -24.10 6.72 4.52
C PRO A 87 -24.30 6.25 3.07
N LEU A 88 -23.41 6.67 2.16
CA LEU A 88 -23.42 6.26 0.76
C LEU A 88 -23.03 4.79 0.54
N LEU A 89 -22.42 4.13 1.52
CA LEU A 89 -21.99 2.73 1.45
C LEU A 89 -22.90 1.76 2.21
N GLN A 90 -23.82 2.29 3.03
CA GLN A 90 -24.84 1.49 3.69
C GLN A 90 -25.92 1.13 2.65
N ARG A 91 -26.08 -0.17 2.37
CA ARG A 91 -27.09 -0.71 1.46
C ARG A 91 -28.32 -1.19 2.22
#